data_AF-A0A662W4I8-F1
#
_entry.id   AF-A0A662W4I8-F1
#
_cell.length_a   1.000
_cell.length_b   1.000
_cell.length_c   1.000
_cell.angle_alpha   90.00
_cell.angle_beta   90.00
_cell.angle_gamma   90.00
#
_symmetry.space_group_name_H-M   'P 1'
#
loop_
_entity.id
_entity.type
_entity.pdbx_description
1 polymer ?
#
loop_
_entity_poly.entity_id
_entity_poly.type
_entity_poly.pdbx_seq_one_letter_code
_entity_poly.pdbx_strand_id
1 'polypeptide(L)'
;MEVRRRIRESMIADNITTIARKDLTLAKDIANSLKDREAKILALLNLYSFSGDSEFLILAKEFAESDDDLLRIVEVADEKFAKDVAYSIKDNYKKNLAFAHLLERFGNLNYAMEINDQRILSASLKRLVARIPHPRNLILARMIPDPYYKCLALLEISKKENLDKNEILVECSKIKNKQLRNWLFRKIQQKLLPKMRDHKL
;
A
#
# COMPACT_ATOMS: atom_id res chain seq x y z
N MET A 1 -12.44 7.50 -32.75
CA MET A 1 -13.10 6.20 -32.43
C MET A 1 -12.38 5.42 -31.35
N GLU A 2 -11.05 5.48 -31.28
CA GLU A 2 -10.22 4.68 -30.37
C GLU A 2 -10.49 4.92 -28.87
N VAL A 3 -10.64 6.17 -28.43
CA VAL A 3 -10.94 6.49 -27.01
C VAL A 3 -12.25 5.85 -26.54
N ARG A 4 -13.31 5.87 -27.37
CA ARG A 4 -14.59 5.24 -27.02
C ARG A 4 -14.47 3.71 -26.89
N ARG A 5 -13.61 3.08 -27.72
CA ARG A 5 -13.31 1.65 -27.60
C ARG A 5 -12.59 1.34 -26.29
N ARG A 6 -11.54 2.09 -25.95
CA ARG A 6 -10.78 1.92 -24.70
C ARG A 6 -11.69 2.01 -23.48
N ILE A 7 -12.56 3.03 -23.43
CA ILE A 7 -13.54 3.20 -22.34
C ILE A 7 -14.47 1.97 -22.25
N ARG A 8 -15.03 1.52 -23.38
CA ARG A 8 -15.90 0.34 -23.39
C ARG A 8 -15.17 -0.92 -22.91
N GLU A 9 -13.96 -1.16 -23.39
CA GLU A 9 -13.18 -2.34 -23.01
C GLU A 9 -12.78 -2.32 -21.53
N SER A 10 -12.43 -1.14 -20.99
CA SER A 10 -12.23 -0.96 -19.55
C SER A 10 -13.47 -1.33 -18.73
N MET A 11 -14.65 -0.88 -19.15
CA MET A 11 -15.90 -1.24 -18.47
C MET A 11 -16.21 -2.74 -18.56
N ILE A 12 -15.83 -3.41 -19.65
CA ILE A 12 -15.96 -4.86 -19.77
C ILE A 12 -15.01 -5.56 -18.79
N ALA A 13 -13.76 -5.11 -18.70
CA ALA A 13 -12.77 -5.66 -17.79
C ALA A 13 -13.21 -5.56 -16.31
N ASP A 14 -13.80 -4.43 -15.91
CA ASP A 14 -14.35 -4.23 -14.57
C ASP A 14 -15.49 -5.21 -14.25
N ASN A 15 -16.35 -5.48 -15.23
CA ASN A 15 -17.53 -6.33 -15.05
C ASN A 15 -17.26 -7.83 -15.30
N ILE A 16 -16.03 -8.20 -15.67
CA ILE A 16 -15.73 -9.56 -16.11
C ILE A 16 -15.95 -10.61 -15.02
N THR A 17 -15.78 -10.24 -13.75
CA THR A 17 -16.07 -11.11 -12.60
C THR A 17 -17.55 -11.48 -12.51
N THR A 18 -18.46 -10.59 -12.92
CA THR A 18 -19.90 -10.87 -12.96
C THR A 18 -20.24 -11.89 -14.04
N ILE A 19 -19.51 -11.85 -15.16
CA ILE A 19 -19.63 -12.85 -16.23
C ILE A 19 -19.05 -14.19 -15.75
N ALA A 20 -17.85 -14.16 -15.15
CA ALA A 20 -17.16 -15.35 -14.66
C ALA A 20 -17.96 -16.15 -13.62
N ARG A 21 -18.79 -15.47 -12.80
CA ARG A 21 -19.72 -16.12 -11.87
C ARG A 21 -20.78 -16.98 -12.54
N LYS A 22 -21.17 -16.65 -13.77
CA LYS A 22 -22.15 -17.39 -14.56
C LYS A 22 -21.46 -18.41 -15.46
N ASP A 23 -20.39 -18.00 -16.11
CA ASP A 23 -19.63 -18.80 -17.05
C ASP A 23 -18.17 -18.30 -17.10
N LEU A 24 -17.27 -19.07 -16.51
CA LEU A 24 -15.85 -18.76 -16.48
C LEU A 24 -15.21 -18.87 -17.87
N THR A 25 -15.64 -19.83 -18.68
CA THR A 25 -15.10 -20.05 -20.03
C THR A 25 -15.43 -18.87 -20.92
N LEU A 26 -16.68 -18.41 -20.91
CA LEU A 26 -17.09 -17.20 -21.62
C LEU A 26 -16.30 -15.97 -21.16
N ALA A 27 -16.07 -15.84 -19.85
CA ALA A 27 -15.29 -14.74 -19.31
C ALA A 27 -13.81 -14.77 -19.78
N LYS A 28 -13.20 -15.97 -19.88
CA LYS A 28 -11.87 -16.18 -20.48
C LYS A 28 -11.84 -15.71 -21.93
N ASP A 29 -12.83 -16.11 -22.73
CA ASP A 29 -12.91 -15.75 -24.15
C ASP A 29 -13.07 -14.24 -24.35
N ILE A 30 -13.90 -13.60 -23.52
CA ILE A 30 -14.07 -12.15 -23.54
C ILE A 30 -12.77 -11.44 -23.21
N ALA A 31 -12.07 -11.85 -22.13
CA ALA A 31 -10.77 -11.28 -21.76
C ALA A 31 -9.75 -11.39 -22.90
N ASN A 32 -9.71 -12.54 -23.56
CA ASN A 32 -8.81 -12.79 -24.68
C ASN A 32 -9.10 -11.91 -25.90
N SER A 33 -10.39 -11.58 -26.12
CA SER A 33 -10.86 -10.73 -27.22
C SER A 33 -10.57 -9.23 -27.05
N LEU A 34 -10.24 -8.77 -25.84
CA LEU A 34 -9.93 -7.37 -25.56
C LEU A 34 -8.66 -6.94 -26.32
N LYS A 35 -8.71 -5.75 -26.94
CA LYS A 35 -7.62 -5.21 -27.77
C LYS A 35 -6.81 -4.16 -27.03
N ASP A 36 -7.44 -3.40 -26.15
CA ASP A 36 -6.77 -2.49 -25.24
C ASP A 36 -6.00 -3.29 -24.19
N ARG A 37 -4.70 -3.05 -24.17
CA ARG A 37 -3.74 -3.73 -23.30
C ARG A 37 -4.08 -3.55 -21.82
N GLU A 38 -4.41 -2.33 -21.40
CA GLU A 38 -4.73 -2.06 -19.98
C GLU A 38 -6.01 -2.77 -19.56
N ALA A 39 -7.05 -2.72 -20.40
CA ALA A 39 -8.30 -3.45 -20.17
C ALA A 39 -8.06 -4.96 -20.12
N LYS A 40 -7.21 -5.51 -21.00
CA LYS A 40 -6.88 -6.93 -21.01
C LYS A 40 -6.16 -7.37 -19.73
N ILE A 41 -5.16 -6.62 -19.29
CA ILE A 41 -4.46 -6.90 -18.02
C ILE A 41 -5.44 -6.84 -16.85
N LEU A 42 -6.27 -5.79 -16.79
CA LEU A 42 -7.28 -5.65 -15.73
C LEU A 42 -8.26 -6.83 -15.72
N ALA A 43 -8.73 -7.26 -16.89
CA ALA A 43 -9.62 -8.41 -17.02
C ALA A 43 -8.97 -9.70 -16.49
N LEU A 44 -7.70 -9.95 -16.85
CA LEU A 44 -6.95 -11.12 -16.38
C LEU A 44 -6.73 -11.07 -14.85
N LEU A 45 -6.37 -9.91 -14.29
CA LEU A 45 -6.22 -9.74 -12.83
C LEU A 45 -7.53 -9.96 -12.07
N ASN A 46 -8.65 -9.52 -12.65
CA ASN A 46 -9.98 -9.77 -12.11
C ASN A 46 -10.37 -11.25 -12.15
N LEU A 47 -10.03 -11.95 -13.24
CA LEU A 47 -10.23 -13.39 -13.36
C LEU A 47 -9.36 -14.18 -12.38
N TYR A 48 -8.10 -13.80 -12.17
CA TYR A 48 -7.25 -14.35 -11.12
C TYR A 48 -7.88 -14.15 -9.74
N SER A 49 -8.29 -12.92 -9.41
CA SER A 49 -8.88 -12.60 -8.11
C SER A 49 -10.16 -13.40 -7.81
N PHE A 50 -10.91 -13.76 -8.87
CA PHE A 50 -12.11 -14.56 -8.77
C PHE A 50 -11.83 -16.07 -8.64
N SER A 51 -10.90 -16.60 -9.44
CA SER A 51 -10.68 -18.05 -9.59
C SER A 51 -9.52 -18.61 -8.76
N GLY A 52 -8.54 -17.78 -8.41
CA GLY A 52 -7.26 -18.20 -7.85
C GLY A 52 -6.30 -18.84 -8.86
N ASP A 53 -6.65 -18.88 -10.15
CA ASP A 53 -5.84 -19.53 -11.19
C ASP A 53 -4.65 -18.66 -11.61
N SER A 54 -3.44 -19.11 -11.25
CA SER A 54 -2.19 -18.40 -11.52
C SER A 54 -1.87 -18.24 -13.01
N GLU A 55 -2.49 -19.03 -13.91
CA GLU A 55 -2.32 -18.87 -15.36
C GLU A 55 -2.69 -17.44 -15.80
N PHE A 56 -3.72 -16.86 -15.19
CA PHE A 56 -4.13 -15.49 -15.48
C PHE A 56 -3.08 -14.44 -15.10
N LEU A 57 -2.32 -14.66 -14.02
CA LEU A 57 -1.23 -13.77 -13.63
C LEU A 57 -0.07 -13.86 -14.62
N ILE A 58 0.25 -15.07 -15.08
CA ILE A 58 1.29 -15.31 -16.08
C ILE A 58 0.94 -14.58 -17.38
N LEU A 59 -0.28 -14.78 -17.89
CA LEU A 59 -0.78 -14.08 -19.07
C LEU A 59 -0.78 -12.56 -18.87
N ALA A 60 -1.24 -12.06 -17.72
CA ALA A 60 -1.23 -10.62 -17.44
C ALA A 60 0.18 -10.03 -17.50
N LYS A 61 1.18 -10.77 -17.00
CA LYS A 61 2.59 -10.38 -17.07
C LYS A 61 3.14 -10.39 -18.50
N GLU A 62 2.73 -11.34 -19.33
CA GLU A 62 3.14 -11.39 -20.75
C GLU A 62 2.64 -10.19 -21.55
N PHE A 63 1.45 -9.67 -21.22
CA PHE A 63 0.90 -8.46 -21.86
C PHE A 63 1.41 -7.14 -21.25
N ALA A 64 2.14 -7.19 -20.13
CA ALA A 64 2.67 -6.00 -19.48
C ALA A 64 3.86 -5.43 -20.29
N GLU A 65 3.80 -4.16 -20.64
CA GLU A 65 4.90 -3.49 -21.37
C GLU A 65 5.50 -2.31 -20.59
N SER A 66 4.85 -1.89 -19.50
CA SER A 66 5.32 -0.78 -18.66
C SER A 66 5.41 -1.17 -17.18
N ASP A 67 6.21 -0.43 -16.44
CA ASP A 67 6.30 -0.59 -14.98
C ASP A 67 4.97 -0.28 -14.27
N ASP A 68 4.06 0.50 -14.88
CA ASP A 68 2.72 0.72 -14.32
C ASP A 68 1.86 -0.55 -14.39
N ASP A 69 1.99 -1.32 -15.48
CA ASP A 69 1.30 -2.61 -15.62
C ASP A 69 1.83 -3.61 -14.60
N LEU A 70 3.16 -3.70 -14.48
CA LEU A 70 3.81 -4.57 -13.50
C LEU A 70 3.40 -4.21 -12.08
N LEU A 71 3.32 -2.91 -11.75
CA LEU A 71 2.85 -2.45 -10.44
C LEU A 71 1.41 -2.90 -10.16
N ARG A 72 0.49 -2.75 -11.12
CA ARG A 72 -0.89 -3.25 -10.99
C ARG A 72 -0.93 -4.76 -10.75
N ILE A 73 -0.06 -5.53 -11.40
CA ILE A 73 0.02 -6.98 -11.20
C ILE A 73 0.51 -7.30 -9.77
N VAL A 74 1.54 -6.61 -9.26
CA VAL A 74 2.03 -6.75 -7.88
C VAL A 74 0.91 -6.49 -6.87
N GLU A 75 0.04 -5.53 -7.15
CA GLU A 75 -1.02 -5.14 -6.22
C GLU A 75 -2.02 -6.27 -5.94
N VAL A 76 -2.22 -7.16 -6.91
CA VAL A 76 -3.26 -8.20 -6.91
C VAL A 76 -2.69 -9.59 -6.63
N ALA A 77 -1.54 -9.93 -7.22
CA ALA A 77 -0.93 -11.26 -7.20
C ALA A 77 -0.64 -11.82 -5.79
N ASP A 78 -0.44 -13.13 -5.68
CA ASP A 78 0.04 -13.77 -4.44
C ASP A 78 1.48 -13.33 -4.10
N GLU A 79 1.90 -13.57 -2.85
CA GLU A 79 3.19 -13.07 -2.33
C GLU A 79 4.39 -13.51 -3.19
N LYS A 80 4.39 -14.75 -3.67
CA LYS A 80 5.52 -15.30 -4.43
C LYS A 80 5.59 -14.67 -5.81
N PHE A 81 4.48 -14.67 -6.55
CA PHE A 81 4.44 -14.10 -7.89
C PHE A 81 4.64 -12.58 -7.87
N ALA A 82 4.02 -11.89 -6.91
CA ALA A 82 4.15 -10.44 -6.77
C ALA A 82 5.59 -10.02 -6.46
N LYS A 83 6.33 -10.81 -5.66
CA LYS A 83 7.76 -10.57 -5.43
C LYS A 83 8.57 -10.64 -6.73
N ASP A 84 8.36 -11.67 -7.55
CA ASP A 84 9.09 -11.86 -8.81
C ASP A 84 8.78 -10.73 -9.82
N VAL A 85 7.52 -10.28 -9.87
CA VAL A 85 7.12 -9.12 -10.69
C VAL A 85 7.75 -7.83 -10.17
N ALA A 86 7.79 -7.61 -8.85
CA ALA A 86 8.39 -6.42 -8.26
C ALA A 86 9.88 -6.28 -8.62
N TYR A 87 10.64 -7.37 -8.70
CA TYR A 87 12.04 -7.33 -9.17
C TYR A 87 12.18 -7.02 -10.66
N SER A 88 11.14 -7.25 -11.47
CA SER A 88 11.13 -6.97 -12.90
C SER A 88 10.91 -5.48 -13.21
N ILE A 89 10.43 -4.69 -12.25
CA ILE A 89 10.20 -3.24 -12.38
C ILE A 89 11.54 -2.50 -12.46
N LYS A 90 11.69 -1.66 -13.49
CA LYS A 90 12.95 -0.93 -13.75
C LYS A 90 13.01 0.43 -13.07
N ASP A 91 11.90 1.17 -13.08
CA ASP A 91 11.81 2.46 -12.41
C ASP A 91 11.96 2.30 -10.90
N ASN A 92 12.95 2.99 -10.34
CA ASN A 92 13.27 2.87 -8.92
C ASN A 92 12.10 3.29 -8.04
N TYR A 93 11.38 4.35 -8.37
CA TYR A 93 10.27 4.83 -7.55
C TYR A 93 9.13 3.80 -7.54
N LYS A 94 8.73 3.27 -8.69
CA LYS A 94 7.71 2.22 -8.81
C LYS A 94 8.14 0.92 -8.15
N LYS A 95 9.41 0.55 -8.23
CA LYS A 95 9.94 -0.62 -7.52
C LYS A 95 9.82 -0.45 -6.00
N ASN A 96 10.13 0.74 -5.47
CA ASN A 96 9.91 1.04 -4.05
C ASN A 96 8.42 0.96 -3.68
N LEU A 97 7.52 1.45 -4.54
CA LEU A 97 6.07 1.33 -4.32
C LEU A 97 5.60 -0.13 -4.31
N ALA A 98 6.11 -0.96 -5.23
CA ALA A 98 5.81 -2.37 -5.28
C ALA A 98 6.22 -3.08 -3.97
N PHE A 99 7.46 -2.90 -3.51
CA PHE A 99 7.91 -3.49 -2.25
C PHE A 99 7.22 -2.91 -1.02
N ALA A 100 6.85 -1.63 -1.04
CA ALA A 100 5.99 -1.03 -0.01
C ALA A 100 4.63 -1.72 0.07
N HIS A 101 4.00 -1.99 -1.07
CA HIS A 101 2.75 -2.74 -1.12
C HIS A 101 2.90 -4.16 -0.57
N LEU A 102 3.95 -4.87 -0.96
CA LEU A 102 4.25 -6.22 -0.44
C LEU A 102 4.46 -6.21 1.08
N LEU A 103 5.24 -5.27 1.59
CA LEU A 103 5.46 -5.06 3.03
C LEU A 103 4.14 -4.84 3.78
N GLU A 104 3.26 -3.99 3.24
CA GLU A 104 1.99 -3.66 3.89
C GLU A 104 0.95 -4.77 3.83
N ARG A 105 0.91 -5.51 2.71
CA ARG A 105 -0.06 -6.58 2.46
C ARG A 105 0.30 -7.85 3.22
N PHE A 106 1.57 -8.25 3.20
CA PHE A 106 2.02 -9.53 3.77
C PHE A 106 2.71 -9.39 5.12
N GLY A 107 3.11 -8.17 5.52
CA GLY A 107 3.75 -7.92 6.82
C GLY A 107 5.16 -8.49 6.96
N ASN A 108 5.75 -8.98 5.86
CA ASN A 108 7.08 -9.56 5.83
C ASN A 108 8.15 -8.46 5.81
N LEU A 109 8.87 -8.30 6.91
CA LEU A 109 9.86 -7.23 7.08
C LEU A 109 11.06 -7.34 6.15
N ASN A 110 11.30 -8.49 5.50
CA ASN A 110 12.37 -8.60 4.51
C ASN A 110 12.15 -7.65 3.32
N TYR A 111 10.89 -7.33 3.00
CA TYR A 111 10.58 -6.35 1.95
C TYR A 111 11.02 -4.93 2.31
N ALA A 112 11.16 -4.59 3.59
CA ALA A 112 11.68 -3.29 4.01
C ALA A 112 13.13 -3.07 3.55
N MET A 113 13.91 -4.14 3.39
CA MET A 113 15.30 -4.07 2.91
C MET A 113 15.40 -3.73 1.42
N GLU A 114 14.33 -3.95 0.65
CA GLU A 114 14.27 -3.66 -0.78
C GLU A 114 13.81 -2.22 -1.08
N ILE A 115 13.35 -1.48 -0.05
CA ILE A 115 12.85 -0.11 -0.17
C ILE A 115 13.98 0.87 0.18
N ASN A 116 14.60 1.43 -0.85
CA ASN A 116 15.67 2.43 -0.74
C ASN A 116 15.15 3.84 -0.42
N ASP A 117 13.91 4.17 -0.79
CA ASP A 117 13.31 5.48 -0.48
C ASP A 117 12.84 5.50 0.98
N GLN A 118 13.56 6.27 1.82
CA GLN A 118 13.27 6.37 3.25
C GLN A 118 11.87 6.92 3.55
N ARG A 119 11.32 7.80 2.72
CA ARG A 119 9.97 8.35 2.94
C ARG A 119 8.91 7.28 2.65
N ILE A 120 9.07 6.53 1.56
CA ILE A 120 8.18 5.43 1.20
C ILE A 120 8.26 4.33 2.27
N LEU A 121 9.46 3.92 2.66
CA LEU A 121 9.68 2.94 3.74
C LEU A 121 9.00 3.40 5.04
N SER A 122 9.24 4.64 5.45
CA SER A 122 8.69 5.18 6.69
C SER A 122 7.16 5.25 6.69
N ALA A 123 6.57 5.68 5.56
CA ALA A 123 5.13 5.73 5.39
C ALA A 123 4.51 4.33 5.47
N SER A 124 5.15 3.35 4.83
CA SER A 124 4.69 1.96 4.77
C SER A 124 4.76 1.28 6.13
N LEU A 125 5.90 1.44 6.84
CA LEU A 125 6.05 0.96 8.21
C LEU A 125 5.02 1.60 9.15
N LYS A 126 4.73 2.90 9.02
CA LYS A 126 3.68 3.57 9.80
C LYS A 126 2.30 2.93 9.57
N ARG A 127 1.97 2.55 8.33
CA ARG A 127 0.70 1.86 8.02
C ARG A 127 0.69 0.44 8.60
N LEU A 128 1.80 -0.29 8.49
CA LEU A 128 1.96 -1.63 9.05
C LEU A 128 1.84 -1.65 10.59
N VAL A 129 2.43 -0.67 11.28
CA VAL A 129 2.32 -0.49 12.74
C VAL A 129 0.87 -0.46 13.22
N ALA A 130 -0.03 0.18 12.46
CA ALA A 130 -1.43 0.30 12.84
C ALA A 130 -2.20 -1.05 12.78
N ARG A 131 -1.67 -2.05 12.06
CA ARG A 131 -2.27 -3.38 11.85
C ARG A 131 -1.73 -4.44 12.79
N ILE A 132 -0.54 -4.23 13.35
CA ILE A 132 0.14 -5.19 14.22
C ILE A 132 -0.29 -4.98 15.69
N PRO A 133 -0.48 -6.06 16.48
CA PRO A 133 -0.80 -5.93 17.90
C PRO A 133 0.40 -5.49 18.75
N HIS A 134 0.10 -4.95 19.93
CA HIS A 134 1.10 -4.68 20.97
C HIS A 134 1.71 -6.00 21.50
N PRO A 135 3.02 -6.05 21.86
CA PRO A 135 4.03 -4.98 21.83
C PRO A 135 4.79 -4.84 20.51
N ARG A 136 4.52 -5.71 19.53
CA ARG A 136 5.27 -5.75 18.26
C ARG A 136 5.14 -4.46 17.46
N ASN A 137 3.97 -3.82 17.51
CA ASN A 137 3.75 -2.52 16.86
C ASN A 137 4.66 -1.41 17.39
N LEU A 138 4.97 -1.39 18.68
CA LEU A 138 5.86 -0.40 19.30
C LEU A 138 7.31 -0.59 18.85
N ILE A 139 7.77 -1.84 18.82
CA ILE A 139 9.11 -2.17 18.29
C ILE A 139 9.22 -1.67 16.86
N LEU A 140 8.24 -1.99 16.02
CA LEU A 140 8.23 -1.57 14.62
C LEU A 140 8.16 -0.04 14.47
N ALA A 141 7.36 0.65 15.29
CA ALA A 141 7.26 2.11 15.25
C ALA A 141 8.62 2.78 15.53
N ARG A 142 9.40 2.24 16.47
CA ARG A 142 10.73 2.76 16.82
C ARG A 142 11.76 2.58 15.69
N MET A 143 11.56 1.58 14.82
CA MET A 143 12.40 1.31 13.65
C MET A 143 12.14 2.25 12.46
N ILE A 144 11.06 3.03 12.47
CA ILE A 144 10.74 3.95 11.36
C ILE A 144 11.88 4.98 11.19
N PRO A 145 12.49 5.14 10.00
CA PRO A 145 13.65 6.01 9.87
C PRO A 145 13.29 7.50 9.88
N ASP A 146 12.21 7.90 9.21
CA ASP A 146 11.81 9.31 9.16
C ASP A 146 11.13 9.76 10.47
N PRO A 147 11.62 10.84 11.14
CA PRO A 147 11.08 11.28 12.41
C PRO A 147 9.61 11.70 12.37
N TYR A 148 9.13 12.26 11.26
CA TYR A 148 7.74 12.68 11.15
C TYR A 148 6.80 11.47 11.15
N TYR A 149 7.10 10.45 10.35
CA TYR A 149 6.31 9.22 10.33
C TYR A 149 6.44 8.43 11.64
N LYS A 150 7.63 8.40 12.25
CA LYS A 150 7.86 7.79 13.57
C LYS A 150 6.96 8.42 14.63
N CYS A 151 6.93 9.74 14.71
CA CYS A 151 6.07 10.46 15.64
C CYS A 151 4.60 10.13 15.44
N LEU A 152 4.14 10.08 14.18
CA LEU A 152 2.77 9.72 13.88
C LEU A 152 2.42 8.30 14.31
N ALA A 153 3.33 7.35 14.12
CA ALA A 153 3.17 5.97 14.54
C ALA A 153 3.08 5.86 16.08
N LEU A 154 4.04 6.45 16.80
CA LEU A 154 4.06 6.44 18.28
C LEU A 154 2.85 7.15 18.88
N LEU A 155 2.40 8.27 18.29
CA LEU A 155 1.19 8.96 18.70
C LEU A 155 -0.09 8.14 18.45
N GLU A 156 -0.07 7.22 17.48
CA GLU A 156 -1.21 6.34 17.25
C GLU A 156 -1.27 5.21 18.27
N ILE A 157 -0.12 4.63 18.62
CA ILE A 157 0.01 3.63 19.68
C ILE A 157 -0.38 4.21 21.04
N SER A 158 0.07 5.43 21.37
CA SER A 158 -0.19 6.06 22.67
C SER A 158 -1.66 6.38 22.96
N LYS A 159 -2.54 6.29 21.96
CA LYS A 159 -3.99 6.42 22.17
C LYS A 159 -4.62 5.16 22.73
N LYS A 160 -4.03 4.00 22.43
CA LYS A 160 -4.52 2.69 22.84
C LYS A 160 -3.76 2.18 24.06
N GLU A 161 -2.49 2.54 24.16
CA GLU A 161 -1.55 2.06 25.16
C GLU A 161 -0.94 3.21 25.97
N ASN A 162 -0.55 2.96 27.21
CA ASN A 162 0.18 3.93 28.05
C ASN A 162 1.65 4.05 27.61
N LEU A 163 1.89 4.84 26.57
CA LEU A 163 3.22 5.11 26.03
C LEU A 163 3.77 6.44 26.59
N ASP A 164 5.08 6.48 26.86
CA ASP A 164 5.73 7.69 27.39
C ASP A 164 5.67 8.84 26.37
N LYS A 165 5.01 9.93 26.78
CA LYS A 165 4.82 11.13 25.97
C LYS A 165 6.16 11.78 25.61
N ASN A 166 7.17 11.65 26.47
CA ASN A 166 8.49 12.23 26.23
C ASN A 166 9.17 11.59 25.02
N GLU A 167 8.97 10.29 24.80
CA GLU A 167 9.50 9.58 23.61
C GLU A 167 9.00 10.22 22.31
N ILE A 168 7.69 10.52 22.25
CA ILE A 168 7.07 11.15 21.07
C ILE A 168 7.62 12.57 20.84
N LEU A 169 7.78 13.34 21.93
CA LEU A 169 8.28 14.73 21.85
C LEU A 169 9.75 14.78 21.40
N VAL A 170 10.58 13.85 21.88
CA VAL A 170 11.98 13.72 21.46
C VAL A 170 12.06 13.47 19.96
N GLU A 171 11.29 12.54 19.42
CA GLU A 171 11.29 12.29 17.97
C GLU A 171 10.74 13.50 17.19
N CYS A 172 9.74 14.20 17.73
CA CYS A 172 9.16 15.38 17.08
C CYS A 172 10.20 16.51 16.95
N SER A 173 11.09 16.64 17.92
CA SER A 173 12.18 17.63 17.90
C SER A 173 13.14 17.43 16.71
N LYS A 174 13.31 16.19 16.23
CA LYS A 174 14.22 15.82 15.12
C LYS A 174 13.67 16.17 13.74
N ILE A 175 12.40 16.59 13.63
CA ILE A 175 11.79 17.00 12.36
C ILE A 175 12.42 18.32 11.89
N LYS A 176 13.07 18.28 10.72
CA LYS A 176 13.78 19.44 10.13
C LYS A 176 12.83 20.57 9.74
N ASN A 177 11.67 20.25 9.17
CA ASN A 177 10.69 21.26 8.77
C ASN A 177 10.03 21.88 10.02
N LYS A 178 10.35 23.16 10.30
CA LYS A 178 9.86 23.90 11.47
C LYS A 178 8.33 24.02 11.51
N GLN A 179 7.68 24.28 10.38
CA GLN A 179 6.22 24.40 10.32
C GLN A 179 5.55 23.07 10.63
N LEU A 180 6.02 21.99 10.01
CA LEU A 180 5.52 20.63 10.24
C LEU A 180 5.76 20.19 11.69
N ARG A 181 6.95 20.47 12.24
CA ARG A 181 7.29 20.21 13.63
C ARG A 181 6.35 20.92 14.58
N ASN A 182 6.14 22.23 14.40
CA ASN A 182 5.27 23.03 15.27
C ASN A 182 3.81 22.57 15.19
N TRP A 183 3.32 22.23 13.99
CA TRP A 183 1.99 21.67 13.81
C TRP A 183 1.83 20.34 14.56
N LEU A 184 2.81 19.44 14.44
CA LEU A 184 2.77 18.14 15.09
C LEU A 184 2.87 18.29 16.61
N PHE A 185 3.71 19.18 17.11
CA PHE A 185 3.85 19.49 18.53
C PHE A 185 2.51 19.96 19.15
N ARG A 186 1.81 20.87 18.48
CA ARG A 186 0.46 21.32 18.90
C ARG A 186 -0.53 20.16 18.93
N LYS A 187 -0.49 19.28 17.92
CA LYS A 187 -1.35 18.10 17.82
C LYS A 187 -1.08 17.10 18.95
N ILE A 188 0.18 16.90 19.32
CA ILE A 188 0.60 16.06 20.45
C ILE A 188 0.07 16.66 21.75
N GLN A 189 0.28 17.97 22.00
CA GLN A 189 -0.22 18.66 23.19
C GLN A 189 -1.74 18.60 23.31
N GLN A 190 -2.49 18.91 22.26
CA GLN A 190 -3.95 18.87 22.28
C GLN A 190 -4.53 17.48 22.58
N LYS A 191 -3.87 16.41 22.11
CA LYS A 191 -4.37 15.04 22.25
C LYS A 191 -3.92 14.37 23.53
N LEU A 192 -2.75 14.74 24.06
CA LEU A 192 -2.18 14.15 25.27
C LEU A 192 -2.41 14.99 26.53
N LEU A 193 -2.87 16.24 26.39
CA LEU A 193 -3.33 17.10 27.47
C LEU A 193 -4.76 17.55 27.09
N PRO A 194 -5.81 16.76 27.43
CA PRO A 194 -7.14 17.33 27.38
C PRO A 194 -7.13 18.53 28.32
N LYS A 195 -7.54 19.70 27.81
CA LYS A 195 -7.71 20.91 28.61
C LYS A 195 -8.36 20.49 29.93
N MET A 196 -7.71 20.79 31.05
CA MET A 196 -8.40 20.88 32.33
C MET A 196 -9.59 21.79 32.05
N ARG A 197 -10.79 21.22 31.91
CA ARG A 197 -12.00 22.02 31.86
C ARG A 197 -12.04 22.67 33.22
N ASP A 198 -12.02 24.00 33.19
CA ASP A 198 -12.14 24.86 34.36
C ASP A 198 -13.19 24.29 35.31
N HIS A 199 -12.72 23.73 36.43
CA HIS A 199 -13.55 23.69 37.63
C HIS A 199 -13.69 25.15 38.05
N LYS A 200 -14.71 25.82 37.51
CA LYS A 200 -15.25 27.01 38.15
C LYS A 200 -15.74 26.57 39.53
N LEU A 201 -14.96 26.98 40.53
CA LEU A 201 -15.36 27.11 41.93
C LEU A 201 -16.63 27.97 42.03
#